data_AF-A0A5D6WTZ0-F1
#
_entry.id   AF-A0A5D6WTZ0-F1
#
_cell.length_a   1.000
_cell.length_b   1.000
_cell.length_c   1.000
_cell.angle_alpha   90.00
_cell.angle_beta   90.00
_cell.angle_gamma   90.00
#
_symmetry.space_group_name_H-M   'P 1'
#
loop_
_entity.id
_entity.type
_entity.pdbx_description
1 polymer ?
#
loop_
_entity_poly.entity_id
_entity_poly.type
_entity_poly.pdbx_seq_one_letter_code
_entity_poly.pdbx_strand_id
1 'polypeptide(L)' 'MMQAEEFKAQAMAAGVSEAAVDMEIAMHDKFVRMGMQPASYEEMLAAIRKKSCVEVFESSLNA' A
#
# COMPACT_ATOMS: atom_id res chain seq x y z
N MET A 1 8.53 -11.92 3.63
CA MET A 1 7.15 -11.56 3.28
C MET A 1 6.57 -10.80 4.45
N MET A 2 6.33 -9.52 4.21
CA MET A 2 5.58 -8.63 5.07
C MET A 2 4.21 -9.24 5.35
N GLN A 3 3.73 -9.12 6.59
CA GLN A 3 2.42 -9.60 6.99
C GLN A 3 1.36 -8.48 6.92
N ALA A 4 0.07 -8.84 6.89
CA ALA A 4 -1.03 -7.89 6.78
C ALA A 4 -1.02 -6.82 7.90
N GLU A 5 -0.73 -7.19 9.14
CA GLU A 5 -0.61 -6.26 10.27
C GLU A 5 0.54 -5.26 10.08
N GLU A 6 1.67 -5.74 9.54
CA GLU A 6 2.84 -4.90 9.27
C GLU A 6 2.59 -3.94 8.10
N PHE A 7 1.92 -4.42 7.05
CA PHE A 7 1.43 -3.59 5.96
C PHE A 7 0.48 -2.50 6.48
N LYS A 8 -0.46 -2.89 7.36
CA LYS A 8 -1.45 -1.97 7.91
C LYS A 8 -0.80 -0.81 8.66
N ALA A 9 0.11 -1.13 9.59
CA ALA A 9 0.85 -0.13 10.34
C ALA A 9 1.65 0.81 9.43
N GLN A 10 2.34 0.29 8.41
CA GLN A 10 3.16 1.11 7.52
C GLN A 10 2.34 1.96 6.54
N ALA A 11 1.22 1.45 6.03
CA ALA A 11 0.32 2.20 5.15
C ALA A 11 -0.38 3.34 5.91
N MET A 12 -0.80 3.09 7.14
CA MET A 12 -1.36 4.13 8.02
C MET A 12 -0.33 5.20 8.38
N ALA A 13 0.92 4.81 8.66
CA ALA A 13 2.02 5.75 8.89
C ALA A 13 2.34 6.60 7.63
N ALA A 14 2.05 6.09 6.43
CA ALA A 14 2.15 6.82 5.18
C ALA A 14 0.94 7.73 4.88
N GLY A 15 -0.02 7.83 5.82
CA GLY A 15 -1.18 8.72 5.71
C GLY A 15 -2.40 8.10 5.02
N VAL A 16 -2.40 6.79 4.75
CA VAL A 16 -3.58 6.09 4.23
C VAL A 16 -4.57 5.85 5.37
N SER A 17 -5.87 6.05 5.13
CA SER A 17 -6.89 5.80 6.13
C SER A 17 -7.02 4.31 6.45
N GLU A 18 -7.30 3.99 7.71
CA GLU A 18 -7.48 2.61 8.18
C GLU A 18 -8.49 1.82 7.33
N ALA A 19 -9.64 2.44 7.01
CA ALA A 19 -10.68 1.81 6.20
C ALA A 19 -10.21 1.44 4.77
N ALA A 20 -9.35 2.26 4.16
CA ALA A 20 -8.79 1.96 2.84
C ALA A 20 -7.77 0.82 2.93
N VAL A 21 -6.94 0.82 3.96
CA VAL A 21 -5.96 -0.25 4.21
C VAL A 21 -6.65 -1.60 4.45
N ASP A 22 -7.71 -1.61 5.26
CA ASP A 22 -8.50 -2.82 5.54
C ASP A 22 -9.16 -3.37 4.27
N MET A 23 -9.63 -2.49 3.38
CA MET A 23 -10.19 -2.88 2.08
C MET A 23 -9.12 -3.54 1.20
N GLU A 24 -7.92 -2.99 1.16
CA GLU A 24 -6.80 -3.51 0.37
C GLU A 24 -6.36 -4.90 0.86
N ILE A 25 -6.29 -5.09 2.18
CA ILE A 25 -6.00 -6.40 2.80
C ILE A 25 -7.10 -7.41 2.44
N ALA A 26 -8.37 -7.04 2.60
CA ALA A 26 -9.49 -7.92 2.29
C ALA A 26 -9.50 -8.33 0.80
N MET A 27 -9.14 -7.42 -0.10
CA MET A 27 -9.05 -7.68 -1.53
C MET A 27 -7.86 -8.58 -1.88
N HIS A 28 -6.69 -8.34 -1.29
CA HIS A 28 -5.53 -9.23 -1.39
C HIS A 28 -5.90 -10.66 -0.98
N ASP A 29 -6.50 -10.84 0.19
CA ASP A 29 -6.89 -12.16 0.72
C ASP A 29 -7.96 -12.85 -0.13
N LYS A 30 -8.84 -12.07 -0.75
CA LYS A 30 -9.82 -12.59 -1.71
C LYS A 30 -9.13 -13.16 -2.94
N PHE A 31 -8.16 -12.44 -3.51
CA PHE A 31 -7.42 -12.91 -4.69
C PHE A 31 -6.60 -14.16 -4.39
N VAL A 32 -5.94 -14.22 -3.23
CA VAL A 32 -5.23 -15.44 -2.78
C VAL A 32 -6.18 -16.63 -2.67
N ARG A 33 -7.36 -16.43 -2.05
CA ARG A 33 -8.40 -17.49 -1.95
C ARG A 33 -8.95 -17.94 -3.30
N MET A 34 -8.91 -17.08 -4.31
CA MET A 34 -9.27 -17.41 -5.69
C MET A 34 -8.15 -18.13 -6.46
N GLY A 35 -7.00 -18.39 -5.83
CA GLY A 35 -5.83 -19.02 -6.47
C GLY A 35 -5.04 -18.05 -7.35
N MET A 36 -5.29 -16.74 -7.22
CA MET A 36 -4.51 -15.72 -7.91
C MET A 36 -3.28 -15.34 -7.07
N GLN A 37 -2.28 -14.77 -7.73
CA GLN A 37 -1.12 -14.15 -7.08
C GLN A 37 -1.24 -12.63 -7.19
N PRO A 38 -1.87 -11.96 -6.20
CA PRO A 38 -1.86 -10.49 -6.16
C PRO A 38 -0.43 -9.98 -5.90
N ALA A 39 -0.23 -8.67 -6.11
CA ALA A 39 1.00 -8.00 -5.73
C ALA A 39 1.28 -8.20 -4.24
N SER A 40 2.55 -8.33 -3.87
CA SER A 40 2.93 -8.50 -2.47
C SER A 40 2.65 -7.22 -1.67
N TYR A 41 2.50 -7.35 -0.35
CA TYR A 41 2.33 -6.17 0.50
C TYR A 41 3.50 -5.18 0.41
N GLU A 42 4.72 -5.65 0.17
CA GLU A 42 5.88 -4.78 -0.10
C GLU A 42 5.69 -3.94 -1.38
N GLU A 43 5.19 -4.56 -2.45
CA GLU A 43 4.91 -3.89 -3.73
C GLU A 43 3.76 -2.87 -3.58
N MET A 44 2.70 -3.25 -2.86
CA MET A 44 1.58 -2.36 -2.54
C MET A 44 2.03 -1.15 -1.74
N LEU A 45 2.89 -1.35 -0.73
CA LEU A 45 3.41 -0.26 0.10
C LEU A 45 4.34 0.67 -0.69
N ALA A 46 5.17 0.13 -1.58
CA ALA A 46 6.00 0.93 -2.47
C ALA A 46 5.15 1.81 -3.39
N ALA A 47 4.01 1.31 -3.89
CA ALA A 47 3.08 2.09 -4.70
C ALA A 47 2.38 3.20 -3.91
N ILE A 48 2.03 2.96 -2.63
CA ILE A 48 1.49 3.98 -1.73
C ILE A 48 2.49 5.13 -1.56
N ARG A 49 3.75 4.81 -1.28
CA ARG A 49 4.81 5.82 -1.07
C ARG A 49 5.04 6.67 -2.33
N LYS A 50 5.15 6.05 -3.50
CA LYS A 50 5.33 6.74 -4.80
C LYS A 50 4.17 7.66 -5.19
N LYS A 51 2.96 7.40 -4.68
CA LYS A 51 1.78 8.25 -4.93
C LYS A 51 1.65 9.40 -3.93
N SER A 52 2.55 9.51 -2.95
CA SER A 52 2.57 10.66 -2.06
C SER A 52 2.69 11.93 -2.91
N CYS A 53 1.66 12.78 -2.86
CA CYS A 53 1.67 14.07 -3.54
C CYS A 53 2.88 14.92 -3.12
N VAL A 54 3.47 14.65 -1.94
CA VAL A 54 4.69 15.29 -1.46
C VAL A 54 5.89 14.92 -2.32
N GLU A 55 6.12 13.64 -2.67
CA GLU A 55 7.24 13.26 -3.55
C GLU A 55 7.06 13.84 -4.96
N VAL A 56 5.83 13.82 -5.49
CA VAL A 56 5.52 14.44 -6.79
C VAL A 56 5.77 15.96 -6.74
N PHE A 57 5.32 16.62 -5.68
CA PHE A 57 5.52 18.06 -5.49
C PHE A 57 7.00 18.42 -5.29
N GLU A 58 7.74 17.73 -4.43
CA GLU A 58 9.17 17.94 -4.21
C GLU A 58 10.01 17.64 -5.45
N SER A 59 9.65 16.62 -6.24
CA SER A 59 10.30 16.38 -7.54
C SER A 59 10.05 17.51 -8.53
N SER A 60 8.87 18.14 -8.50
CA SER A 60 8.53 19.28 -9.36
C SER A 60 9.21 20.59 -8.93
N LEU A 61 9.59 20.72 -7.66
CA LEU A 61 10.34 21.87 -7.15
C LEU A 61 11.84 21.80 -7.44
N ASN A 62 12.37 20.59 -7.67
CA ASN A 62 13.79 20.35 -7.96
C ASN A 62 14.07 20.07 -9.45
N ALA A 63 13.09 20.34 -10.33
CA ALA A 63 13.18 20.17 -11.79
C ALA A 63 13.38 21.49 -12.53
#